data_AF-A0A6A5W9D7-F1
#
_entry.id   AF-A0A6A5W9D7-F1
#
_cell.length_a   1.000
_cell.length_b   1.000
_cell.length_c   1.000
_cell.angle_alpha   90.00
_cell.angle_beta   90.00
_cell.angle_gamma   90.00
#
_symmetry.space_group_name_H-M   'P 1'
#
loop_
_entity.id
_entity.type
_entity.pdbx_description
1 polymer ?
#
loop_
_entity_poly.entity_id
_entity_poly.type
_entity_poly.pdbx_seq_one_letter_code
_entity_poly.pdbx_strand_id
1 'polypeptide(L)'
;VCICDDINWTGNCRYITACIGGHPSNCVVLDGSASSIGPDPGWKCYFYENALCHMSLQDPASVLVVRYPGLRNLVTDRGDWNDRVRSYNCFEDL
;
A
#
# COMPACT_ATOMS: atom_id res chain seq x y z
N VAL A 1 -4.86 -8.15 -1.22
CA VAL A 1 -4.55 -6.76 -1.63
C VAL A 1 -4.46 -6.69 -3.14
N CYS A 2 -5.29 -5.86 -3.77
CA CYS A 2 -5.20 -5.53 -5.19
C CYS A 2 -4.28 -4.33 -5.40
N ILE A 3 -3.37 -4.41 -6.37
CA ILE A 3 -2.44 -3.35 -6.74
C ILE A 3 -2.43 -3.25 -8.25
N CYS A 4 -2.73 -2.08 -8.80
CA CYS A 4 -2.69 -1.83 -10.24
C CYS A 4 -1.73 -0.68 -10.56
N ASP A 5 -1.14 -0.75 -11.75
CA ASP A 5 -0.20 0.25 -12.24
C ASP A 5 -0.87 1.53 -12.78
N ASP A 6 -2.15 1.45 -13.15
CA ASP A 6 -2.97 2.62 -13.48
C ASP A 6 -3.99 2.94 -12.38
N ILE A 7 -4.53 4.16 -12.47
CA ILE A 7 -5.66 4.60 -11.65
C ILE A 7 -6.94 3.83 -12.01
N ASN A 8 -7.96 3.93 -11.16
CA ASN A 8 -9.29 3.33 -11.35
C ASN A 8 -9.29 1.81 -11.54
N TRP A 9 -8.32 1.10 -10.95
CA TRP A 9 -8.22 -0.35 -11.00
C TRP A 9 -8.02 -0.90 -12.43
N THR A 10 -7.31 -0.16 -13.27
CA THR A 10 -7.01 -0.55 -14.66
C THR A 10 -5.52 -0.86 -14.85
N GLY A 11 -5.13 -1.21 -16.08
CA GLY A 11 -3.75 -1.57 -16.41
C GLY A 11 -3.41 -3.00 -15.97
N ASN A 12 -2.18 -3.22 -15.52
CA ASN A 12 -1.73 -4.50 -14.96
C ASN A 12 -2.03 -4.54 -13.47
N CYS A 13 -3.09 -5.27 -13.11
CA CYS A 13 -3.46 -5.52 -11.72
C CYS A 13 -2.90 -6.85 -11.22
N ARG A 14 -2.29 -6.82 -10.04
CA ARG A 14 -1.88 -8.02 -9.28
C ARG A 14 -2.63 -8.10 -7.97
N TYR A 15 -3.11 -9.30 -7.65
CA TYR A 15 -3.61 -9.63 -6.32
C TYR A 15 -2.50 -10.31 -5.53
N ILE A 16 -2.11 -9.67 -4.44
CA ILE A 16 -1.12 -10.22 -3.51
C ILE A 16 -1.84 -10.59 -2.21
N THR A 17 -1.79 -11.87 -1.87
CA THR A 17 -2.22 -12.36 -0.56
C THR A 17 -1.15 -11.97 0.45
N ALA A 18 -1.45 -11.00 1.32
CA ALA A 18 -0.50 -10.57 2.33
C ALA A 18 -0.30 -11.68 3.37
N CYS A 19 0.96 -11.92 3.79
CA CYS A 19 1.23 -12.75 4.95
C CYS A 19 0.69 -12.05 6.21
N ILE A 20 -0.11 -12.78 6.99
CA ILE A 20 -0.84 -12.25 8.14
C ILE A 20 0.13 -11.85 9.26
N GLY A 21 -0.01 -10.65 9.80
CA GLY A 21 0.67 -10.19 11.01
C GLY A 21 1.80 -9.20 10.73
N GLY A 22 1.85 -8.08 11.45
CA GLY A 22 2.83 -7.01 11.25
C GLY A 22 4.25 -7.29 11.74
N HIS A 23 4.73 -8.51 11.59
CA HIS A 23 6.15 -8.76 11.78
C HIS A 23 6.93 -8.18 10.59
N PRO A 24 8.11 -7.56 10.79
CA PRO A 24 8.93 -7.02 9.69
C PRO A 24 9.27 -8.05 8.59
N SER A 25 9.24 -9.35 8.91
CA SER A 25 9.40 -10.43 7.92
C SER A 25 8.23 -10.57 6.95
N ASN A 26 7.07 -9.99 7.25
CA ASN A 26 5.88 -10.03 6.41
C ASN A 26 5.79 -8.80 5.48
N CYS A 27 6.89 -8.04 5.38
CA CYS A 27 7.03 -6.94 4.46
C CYS A 27 6.93 -7.40 3.02
N VAL A 28 5.92 -6.91 2.33
CA VAL A 28 5.78 -7.13 0.88
C VAL A 28 6.43 -5.98 0.15
N VAL A 29 7.50 -6.27 -0.59
CA VAL A 29 8.19 -5.30 -1.45
C VAL A 29 7.48 -5.20 -2.80
N LEU A 30 7.34 -3.98 -3.30
CA LEU A 30 6.75 -3.66 -4.58
C LEU A 30 7.79 -3.01 -5.50
N ASP A 31 7.52 -3.08 -6.80
CA ASP A 31 8.27 -2.41 -7.87
C ASP A 31 8.09 -0.89 -7.89
N GLY A 32 7.11 -0.35 -7.17
CA GLY A 32 6.74 1.06 -7.15
C GLY A 32 6.28 1.60 -8.50
N SER A 33 5.42 0.83 -9.17
CA SER A 33 4.61 1.31 -10.29
C SER A 33 3.13 1.47 -9.91
N ALA A 34 2.78 1.40 -8.62
CA ALA A 34 1.38 1.38 -8.23
C ALA A 34 0.73 2.77 -8.37
N SER A 35 -0.49 2.79 -8.91
CA SER A 35 -1.33 4.00 -9.06
C SER A 35 -2.75 3.82 -8.47
N SER A 36 -3.15 2.57 -8.20
CA SER A 36 -4.33 2.26 -7.38
C SER A 36 -4.07 1.03 -6.49
N ILE A 37 -4.59 1.05 -5.26
CA ILE A 37 -4.32 0.04 -4.23
C ILE A 37 -5.53 -0.21 -3.34
N GLY A 38 -5.80 -1.49 -3.05
CA GLY A 38 -6.98 -1.91 -2.29
C GLY A 38 -6.70 -3.09 -1.38
N PRO A 39 -6.76 -2.90 -0.04
CA PRO A 39 -6.82 -4.01 0.91
C PRO A 39 -8.07 -4.85 0.71
N ASP A 40 -8.03 -6.11 1.11
CA ASP A 40 -9.22 -6.97 1.13
C ASP A 40 -10.15 -6.55 2.30
N PRO A 41 -11.47 -6.84 2.26
CA PRO A 41 -12.39 -6.52 3.35
C PRO A 41 -11.92 -7.08 4.71
N GLY A 42 -12.02 -6.26 5.77
CA GLY A 42 -11.54 -6.62 7.11
C GLY A 42 -10.06 -6.35 7.36
N TRP A 43 -9.33 -5.78 6.38
CA TRP A 43 -7.91 -5.48 6.51
C TRP A 43 -7.62 -3.98 6.38
N LYS A 44 -6.61 -3.55 7.15
CA LYS A 44 -5.97 -2.24 7.06
C LYS A 44 -4.50 -2.44 6.71
N CYS A 45 -4.02 -1.74 5.70
CA CYS A 45 -2.65 -1.82 5.25
C CYS A 45 -1.92 -0.49 5.37
N TYR A 46 -0.64 -0.57 5.67
CA TYR A 46 0.29 0.54 5.76
C TYR A 46 1.22 0.42 4.56
N PHE A 47 1.20 1.44 3.69
CA PHE A 47 2.00 1.52 2.48
C PHE A 47 3.11 2.55 2.65
N TYR A 48 4.30 2.25 2.16
CA TYR A 48 5.52 3.03 2.39
C TYR A 48 6.24 3.36 1.08
N GLU A 49 6.91 4.51 1.01
CA GLU A 49 7.74 4.92 -0.15
C GLU A 49 9.13 4.26 -0.18
N ASN A 50 9.46 3.45 0.84
CA ASN A 50 10.69 2.68 0.93
C ASN A 50 10.40 1.17 0.94
N ALA A 51 11.42 0.35 0.71
CA ALA A 51 11.30 -1.11 0.64
C ALA A 51 11.44 -1.83 2.00
N LEU A 52 11.39 -1.10 3.12
CA LEU A 52 11.71 -1.63 4.45
C LEU A 52 10.47 -1.84 5.34
N CYS A 53 9.28 -1.55 4.81
CA CYS A 53 8.02 -1.51 5.55
C CYS A 53 8.10 -0.77 6.88
N HIS A 54 8.83 0.34 6.89
CA HIS A 54 9.05 1.14 8.08
C HIS A 54 8.77 2.60 7.76
N MET A 55 8.15 3.29 8.71
CA MET A 55 7.96 4.73 8.62
C MET A 55 9.32 5.42 8.69
N SER A 56 9.57 6.41 7.83
CA SER A 56 10.74 7.28 8.01
C SER A 56 10.55 8.12 9.27
N LEU A 57 11.51 8.04 10.21
CA LEU A 57 11.47 8.85 11.44
C LEU A 57 11.60 10.36 11.17
N GLN A 58 12.08 10.73 9.97
CA GLN A 58 12.25 12.12 9.55
C GLN A 58 10.99 12.70 8.91
N ASP A 59 10.07 11.84 8.47
CA ASP A 59 8.82 12.25 7.86
C ASP A 59 7.68 11.28 8.21
N PRO A 60 6.82 11.60 9.18
CA PRO A 60 5.66 10.76 9.51
C PRO A 60 4.61 10.71 8.41
N ALA A 61 4.66 11.59 7.40
CA ALA A 61 3.84 11.47 6.20
C ALA A 61 4.32 10.35 5.27
N SER A 62 5.45 9.70 5.54
CA SER A 62 6.01 8.57 4.77
C SER A 62 5.21 7.26 4.86
N VAL A 63 4.02 7.27 5.45
CA VAL A 63 3.10 6.12 5.46
C VAL A 63 1.69 6.50 5.03
N LEU A 64 1.17 5.73 4.08
CA LEU A 64 -0.22 5.82 3.62
C LEU A 64 -1.00 4.65 4.23
N VAL A 65 -1.95 4.98 5.11
CA VAL A 65 -2.83 3.98 5.74
C VAL A 65 -4.09 3.84 4.90
N VAL A 66 -4.32 2.65 4.36
CA VAL A 66 -5.45 2.36 3.47
C VAL A 66 -6.29 1.23 4.06
N ARG A 67 -7.60 1.36 3.93
CA ARG A 67 -8.60 0.34 4.29
C ARG A 67 -9.42 -0.01 3.06
N TYR A 68 -10.10 -1.16 3.09
CA TYR A 68 -11.13 -1.48 2.09
C TYR A 68 -12.15 -0.31 1.99
N PRO A 69 -12.57 0.12 0.77
CA PRO A 69 -12.33 -0.48 -0.55
C PRO A 69 -11.02 -0.05 -1.24
N GLY A 70 -10.18 0.74 -0.57
CA GLY A 70 -8.91 1.21 -1.12
C GLY A 70 -8.97 2.58 -1.77
N LEU A 71 -7.91 2.89 -2.51
CA LEU A 71 -7.73 4.13 -3.23
C LEU A 71 -7.63 3.83 -4.73
N ARG A 72 -8.62 4.33 -5.48
CA ARG A 72 -8.64 4.25 -6.94
C ARG A 72 -7.61 5.19 -7.60
N ASN A 73 -7.08 6.15 -6.88
CA ASN A 73 -6.06 7.07 -7.35
C ASN A 73 -5.15 7.42 -6.18
N LEU A 74 -3.84 7.26 -6.36
CA LEU A 74 -2.82 7.55 -5.36
C LEU A 74 -2.41 9.03 -5.27
N VAL A 75 -3.02 9.90 -6.07
CA VAL A 75 -3.02 11.33 -5.79
C VAL A 75 -4.03 11.61 -4.67
N THR A 76 -3.51 11.89 -3.47
CA THR A 76 -4.29 12.07 -2.23
C THR A 76 -4.15 13.48 -1.67
N ASP A 77 -4.93 13.81 -0.64
CA ASP A 77 -4.77 15.02 0.18
C ASP A 77 -3.44 15.04 0.96
N ARG A 78 -2.80 13.88 1.13
CA ARG A 78 -1.48 13.71 1.74
C ARG A 78 -0.34 13.75 0.73
N GLY A 79 -0.61 14.12 -0.51
CA GLY A 79 0.36 14.23 -1.59
C GLY A 79 0.18 13.18 -2.69
N ASP A 80 1.11 13.21 -3.63
CA ASP A 80 1.13 12.35 -4.80
C ASP A 80 1.96 11.08 -4.53
N TRP A 81 1.27 9.96 -4.38
CA TRP A 81 1.86 8.64 -4.14
C TRP A 81 1.95 7.78 -5.41
N ASN A 82 1.60 8.33 -6.57
CA ASN A 82 1.64 7.61 -7.84
C ASN A 82 3.06 7.14 -8.15
N ASP A 83 3.26 5.85 -8.41
CA ASP A 83 4.57 5.25 -8.68
C ASP A 83 5.61 5.43 -7.56
N ARG A 84 5.14 5.63 -6.31
CA ARG A 84 6.03 5.83 -5.15
C ARG A 84 5.99 4.72 -4.13
N VAL A 85 4.91 3.96 -4.07
CA VAL A 85 4.74 2.90 -3.05
C VAL A 85 5.71 1.75 -3.31
N ARG A 86 6.67 1.53 -2.41
CA ARG A 86 7.71 0.49 -2.53
C ARG A 86 7.51 -0.70 -1.60
N SER A 87 6.70 -0.58 -0.56
CA SER A 87 6.37 -1.74 0.28
C SER A 87 5.08 -1.55 1.08
N TYR A 88 4.56 -2.65 1.65
CA TYR A 88 3.42 -2.59 2.56
C TYR A 88 3.35 -3.74 3.57
N ASN A 89 2.62 -3.50 4.66
CA ASN A 89 2.19 -4.50 5.64
C ASN A 89 0.68 -4.38 5.88
N CYS A 90 -0.01 -5.50 6.13
CA CYS A 90 -1.43 -5.52 6.42
C CYS A 90 -1.73 -6.15 7.78
N PHE A 91 -2.78 -5.63 8.40
CA PHE A 91 -3.26 -6.01 9.72
C PHE A 91 -4.77 -6.18 9.66
N GLU A 92 -5.30 -7.09 10.47
CA GLU A 92 -6.73 -7.18 10.69
C GLU A 92 -7.24 -5.86 11.28
N ASP A 93 -8.32 -5.32 10.71
CA ASP A 93 -8.95 -4.09 11.18
C ASP A 93 -10.09 -4.48 12.13
N LEU A 94 -9.71 -4.62 13.41
CA LEU A 94 -10.61 -4.92 14.54
C LEU A 94 -11.63 -3.82 14.79
#